data_AF-F4LKC9-F1
#
_entry.id   AF-F4LKC9-F1
#
_cell.length_a   1.000
_cell.length_b   1.000
_cell.length_c   1.000
_cell.angle_alpha   90.00
_cell.angle_beta   90.00
_cell.angle_gamma   90.00
#
_symmetry.space_group_name_H-M   'P 1'
#
loop_
_entity.id
_entity.type
_entity.pdbx_description
1 polymer ?
#
loop_
_entity_poly.entity_id
_entity_poly.type
_entity_poly.pdbx_seq_one_letter_code
_entity_poly.pdbx_strand_id
1 'polypeptide(L)'
;MKMFLDEFKVLDMSELVAVNGGYGLSSSEYSSSSGSGSNGYNSFSGYTTSSHNTVPEGYSALTGWKPGYGLNEEQIESDMISDEQNDNSQNASTTPGYQIPANPEDYHCDINSYNVAVDQGIQNPGTWDGNASTVDQIYTQNYGNGTELPQAGTQGYGFLDNDGNGTYDHMFYYNYQGGNTYHVWNSPGNTPVTETDWSIHGTAAEQSVFVPLN
;
A
#
# COMPACT_ATOMS: atom_id res chain seq x y z
N MET A 1 26.50 33.06 9.21
CA MET A 1 26.56 32.99 7.74
C MET A 1 25.12 33.04 7.24
N LYS A 2 24.79 33.96 6.32
CA LYS A 2 23.49 34.00 5.64
C LYS A 2 23.66 33.29 4.31
N MET A 3 22.93 32.21 4.08
CA MET A 3 22.90 31.54 2.78
C MET A 3 21.64 32.02 2.06
N PHE A 4 21.83 32.67 0.92
CA PHE A 4 20.77 32.98 -0.03
C PHE A 4 20.58 31.72 -0.89
N LEU A 5 19.41 31.09 -0.80
CA LEU A 5 19.02 30.02 -1.70
C LEU A 5 18.28 30.68 -2.87
N ASP A 6 19.06 31.16 -3.84
CA ASP A 6 18.50 31.60 -5.11
C ASP A 6 18.10 30.35 -5.91
N GLU A 7 16.80 30.25 -6.18
CA GLU A 7 16.14 29.42 -7.19
C GLU A 7 16.16 27.89 -6.97
N PHE A 8 15.01 27.35 -6.53
CA PHE A 8 14.72 25.91 -6.63
C PHE A 8 14.42 25.56 -8.09
N LYS A 9 15.33 24.84 -8.77
CA LYS A 9 15.04 24.21 -10.06
C LYS A 9 14.28 22.90 -9.82
N VAL A 10 13.03 22.82 -10.25
CA VAL A 10 12.29 21.56 -10.33
C VAL A 10 12.86 20.76 -11.50
N LEU A 11 13.46 19.61 -11.21
CA LEU A 11 13.99 18.70 -12.22
C LEU A 11 12.85 17.86 -12.80
N ASP A 12 12.82 17.68 -14.11
CA ASP A 12 11.94 16.69 -14.73
C ASP A 12 12.49 15.27 -14.53
N MET A 13 11.65 14.25 -14.77
CA MET A 13 12.03 12.85 -14.57
C MET A 13 13.26 12.43 -15.40
N SER A 14 13.50 13.05 -16.57
CA SER A 14 14.69 12.79 -17.38
C SER A 14 15.97 13.37 -16.78
N GLU A 15 15.90 14.55 -16.17
CA GLU A 15 17.01 15.17 -15.46
C GLU A 15 17.29 14.46 -14.12
N LEU A 16 16.26 13.93 -13.44
CA LEU A 16 16.41 13.16 -12.20
C LEU A 16 17.21 11.86 -12.43
N VAL A 17 17.00 11.19 -13.57
CA VAL A 17 17.73 9.97 -13.97
C VAL A 17 19.21 10.27 -14.25
N ALA A 18 19.54 11.48 -14.71
CA ALA A 18 20.93 11.90 -14.91
C ALA A 18 21.67 12.19 -13.59
N VAL A 19 20.97 12.66 -12.56
CA VAL A 19 21.56 13.05 -11.26
C VAL A 19 21.81 11.84 -10.35
N ASN A 20 21.04 10.75 -10.50
CA ASN A 20 21.14 9.57 -9.61
C ASN A 20 21.97 8.39 -10.17
N GLY A 21 22.83 8.66 -11.15
CA GLY A 21 23.66 7.63 -11.77
C GLY A 21 22.85 6.79 -12.76
N GLY A 22 22.74 7.30 -13.99
CA GLY A 22 22.01 6.67 -15.08
C GLY A 22 22.40 5.20 -15.29
N TYR A 23 21.42 4.31 -15.14
CA TYR A 23 21.47 2.98 -15.71
C TYR A 23 21.34 3.16 -17.23
N GLY A 24 22.47 3.00 -17.92
CA GLY A 24 22.51 3.03 -19.37
C GLY A 24 21.52 2.01 -19.93
N LEU A 25 20.47 2.50 -20.59
CA LEU A 25 19.67 1.71 -21.49
C LEU A 25 20.57 1.30 -22.67
N SER A 26 21.15 0.10 -22.62
CA SER A 26 21.61 -0.55 -23.83
C SER A 26 20.38 -0.91 -24.67
N SER A 27 20.03 -0.01 -25.57
CA SER A 27 19.19 -0.30 -26.73
C SER A 27 19.92 -1.33 -27.59
N SER A 28 19.52 -2.61 -27.51
CA SER A 28 19.88 -3.59 -28.52
C SER A 28 18.97 -3.38 -29.74
N GLU A 29 19.34 -2.41 -30.56
CA GLU A 29 18.88 -2.34 -31.95
C GLU A 29 19.67 -3.36 -32.78
N TYR A 30 18.93 -4.24 -33.44
CA TYR A 30 19.46 -5.07 -34.51
C TYR A 30 19.89 -4.15 -35.66
N SER A 31 21.19 -4.08 -35.95
CA SER A 31 21.71 -3.68 -37.26
C SER A 31 23.15 -4.18 -37.45
N SER A 32 23.32 -4.92 -38.53
CA SER A 32 24.56 -5.46 -39.07
C SER A 32 25.64 -4.41 -39.37
N SER A 33 26.89 -4.62 -38.92
CA SER A 33 28.09 -4.49 -39.76
C SER A 33 29.38 -4.78 -38.98
N SER A 34 30.28 -5.49 -39.65
CA SER A 34 31.71 -5.74 -39.40
C SER A 34 32.54 -4.58 -38.81
N GLY A 35 33.53 -4.89 -37.95
CA GLY A 35 34.73 -4.07 -37.82
C GLY A 35 35.45 -4.07 -36.46
N SER A 36 36.51 -4.89 -36.37
CA SER A 36 37.79 -4.78 -35.64
C SER A 36 38.06 -3.70 -34.56
N GLY A 37 38.76 -4.14 -33.50
CA GLY A 37 39.75 -3.37 -32.72
C GLY A 37 39.39 -3.20 -31.23
N SER A 38 40.04 -3.87 -30.26
CA SER A 38 41.42 -3.70 -29.77
C SER A 38 41.48 -2.93 -28.42
N ASN A 39 41.85 -3.69 -27.38
CA ASN A 39 42.63 -3.34 -26.17
C ASN A 39 42.17 -2.27 -25.16
N GLY A 40 42.22 -2.64 -23.87
CA GLY A 40 42.35 -1.69 -22.78
C GLY A 40 42.12 -2.24 -21.37
N TYR A 41 43.17 -2.82 -20.78
CA TYR A 41 43.31 -3.27 -19.39
C TYR A 41 42.79 -2.27 -18.33
N ASN A 42 42.14 -2.74 -17.25
CA ASN A 42 42.79 -2.87 -15.93
C ASN A 42 41.86 -3.50 -14.87
N SER A 43 42.39 -4.49 -14.16
CA SER A 43 41.82 -5.06 -12.94
C SER A 43 41.86 -4.06 -11.79
N PHE A 44 40.78 -4.00 -10.99
CA PHE A 44 40.87 -3.65 -9.57
C PHE A 44 40.09 -4.66 -8.73
N SER A 45 40.74 -4.98 -7.62
CA SER A 45 40.48 -6.06 -6.68
C SER A 45 39.58 -5.62 -5.55
N GLY A 46 38.64 -6.50 -5.17
CA GLY A 46 38.07 -6.62 -3.82
C GLY A 46 37.09 -5.55 -3.37
N TYR A 47 35.86 -5.93 -3.05
CA TYR A 47 35.34 -6.08 -1.68
C TYR A 47 33.96 -6.76 -1.77
N THR A 48 33.82 -7.85 -1.02
CA THR A 48 32.55 -8.55 -0.78
C THR A 48 31.58 -7.63 -0.04
N THR A 49 30.44 -7.31 -0.66
CA THR A 49 29.23 -6.98 0.09
C THR A 49 28.13 -7.94 -0.35
N SER A 50 27.81 -8.87 0.54
CA SER A 50 26.64 -9.72 0.44
C SER A 50 25.43 -8.82 0.64
N SER A 51 24.93 -8.21 -0.45
CA SER A 51 23.64 -7.56 -0.43
C SER A 51 22.59 -8.61 -0.75
N HIS A 52 21.93 -9.12 0.29
CA HIS A 52 20.63 -9.73 0.12
C HIS A 52 19.66 -8.62 -0.26
N ASN A 53 19.56 -8.34 -1.56
CA ASN A 53 18.47 -7.58 -2.12
C ASN A 53 17.59 -8.56 -2.91
N THR A 54 16.98 -9.50 -2.17
CA THR A 54 15.87 -10.29 -2.69
C THR A 54 14.66 -9.39 -2.74
N VAL A 55 14.46 -8.76 -3.90
CA VAL A 55 13.14 -8.30 -4.33
C VAL A 55 12.17 -9.48 -4.20
N PRO A 56 10.96 -9.30 -3.63
CA PRO A 56 9.93 -10.33 -3.64
C PRO A 56 9.69 -10.81 -5.08
N GLU A 57 9.61 -12.14 -5.26
CA GLU A 57 9.23 -12.73 -6.55
C GLU A 57 7.90 -12.11 -7.02
N GLY A 58 7.93 -11.42 -8.17
CA GLY A 58 6.76 -10.75 -8.75
C GLY A 58 6.89 -9.24 -8.96
N TYR A 59 7.92 -8.59 -8.41
CA TYR A 59 8.11 -7.14 -8.58
C TYR A 59 8.81 -6.78 -9.90
N SER A 60 8.18 -5.95 -10.74
CA SER A 60 8.80 -5.31 -11.93
C SER A 60 8.62 -3.80 -11.86
N ALA A 61 9.73 -3.05 -11.90
CA ALA A 61 9.73 -1.59 -11.75
C ALA A 61 9.19 -0.81 -12.96
N LEU A 62 8.90 -1.49 -14.08
CA LEU A 62 8.40 -0.87 -15.31
C LEU A 62 6.96 -1.24 -15.65
N THR A 63 6.39 -2.21 -14.93
CA THR A 63 4.98 -2.61 -15.04
C THR A 63 4.57 -3.05 -13.65
N GLY A 64 3.70 -2.29 -12.98
CA GLY A 64 3.07 -2.74 -11.74
C GLY A 64 2.56 -4.18 -11.84
N TRP A 65 2.43 -4.83 -10.67
CA TRP A 65 2.19 -6.27 -10.49
C TRP A 65 1.41 -6.93 -11.64
N LYS A 66 2.11 -7.81 -12.37
CA LYS A 66 1.53 -8.62 -13.46
C LYS A 66 1.33 -10.05 -12.94
N PRO A 67 0.20 -10.72 -13.26
CA PRO A 67 -0.26 -11.90 -12.54
C PRO A 67 0.41 -13.18 -13.05
N GLY A 68 0.70 -14.06 -12.11
CA GLY A 68 0.88 -15.51 -12.26
C GLY A 68 0.59 -16.04 -10.86
N TYR A 69 -0.35 -16.96 -10.63
CA TYR A 69 -0.37 -18.32 -11.15
C TYR A 69 -1.80 -18.76 -11.45
N GLY A 70 -2.00 -19.40 -12.59
CA GLY A 70 -3.17 -20.24 -12.81
C GLY A 70 -3.00 -21.57 -12.07
N LEU A 71 -4.04 -22.01 -11.38
CA LEU A 71 -4.26 -23.42 -11.08
C LEU A 71 -5.66 -23.79 -11.59
N ASN A 72 -5.62 -24.51 -12.71
CA ASN A 72 -6.55 -25.45 -13.28
C ASN A 72 -7.68 -25.99 -12.38
N GLU A 73 -8.91 -25.86 -12.90
CA GLU A 73 -10.06 -26.73 -12.59
C GLU A 73 -9.76 -28.18 -13.02
N GLU A 74 -9.67 -29.09 -12.04
CA GLU A 74 -10.12 -30.51 -12.08
C GLU A 74 -9.37 -31.31 -11.00
N GLN A 75 -10.00 -31.51 -9.84
CA GLN A 75 -10.04 -32.79 -9.12
C GLN A 75 -10.87 -32.61 -7.84
N ILE A 76 -12.19 -32.70 -7.99
CA ILE A 76 -13.08 -33.12 -6.91
C ILE A 76 -12.98 -34.65 -6.88
N GLU A 77 -12.56 -35.23 -5.76
CA GLU A 77 -13.33 -36.24 -5.01
C GLU A 77 -12.49 -36.83 -3.87
N SER A 78 -13.04 -36.66 -2.66
CA SER A 78 -13.05 -37.60 -1.53
C SER A 78 -11.94 -38.63 -1.40
N ASP A 79 -11.20 -38.59 -0.28
CA ASP A 79 -11.17 -39.73 0.64
C ASP A 79 -10.53 -39.44 2.01
N MET A 80 -11.27 -39.87 3.05
CA MET A 80 -10.85 -40.40 4.35
C MET A 80 -10.40 -39.47 5.51
N ILE A 81 -11.32 -39.39 6.47
CA ILE A 81 -11.15 -39.11 7.90
C ILE A 81 -10.28 -40.20 8.56
N SER A 82 -9.28 -39.80 9.36
CA SER A 82 -9.03 -40.19 10.77
C SER A 82 -7.53 -40.21 11.12
N ASP A 83 -7.09 -39.34 12.03
CA ASP A 83 -6.68 -39.69 13.40
C ASP A 83 -5.71 -38.67 14.00
N GLU A 84 -5.93 -38.43 15.30
CA GLU A 84 -5.09 -37.68 16.23
C GLU A 84 -3.60 -38.04 16.14
N GLN A 85 -2.74 -37.01 16.09
CA GLN A 85 -1.79 -36.73 17.17
C GLN A 85 -0.98 -35.45 16.90
N ASN A 86 -1.19 -34.46 17.77
CA ASN A 86 -0.17 -33.68 18.47
C ASN A 86 1.18 -33.46 17.75
N ASP A 87 1.35 -32.30 17.12
CA ASP A 87 2.64 -31.61 17.17
C ASP A 87 2.46 -30.11 17.45
N ASN A 88 3.23 -29.69 18.44
CA ASN A 88 3.30 -28.37 19.02
C ASN A 88 4.29 -27.55 18.21
N SER A 89 3.80 -26.71 17.31
CA SER A 89 4.44 -25.46 16.88
C SER A 89 3.66 -24.99 15.67
N GLN A 90 2.95 -23.89 15.78
CA GLN A 90 3.14 -22.72 14.92
C GLN A 90 2.44 -21.57 15.62
N ASN A 91 3.24 -20.70 16.23
CA ASN A 91 2.85 -19.33 16.49
C ASN A 91 2.62 -18.71 15.10
N ALA A 92 1.40 -18.90 14.57
CA ALA A 92 0.98 -18.30 13.33
C ALA A 92 0.97 -16.79 13.58
N SER A 93 2.04 -16.11 13.17
CA SER A 93 1.99 -14.68 12.91
C SER A 93 1.00 -14.53 11.76
N THR A 94 -0.28 -14.39 12.09
CA THR A 94 -1.35 -14.13 11.13
C THR A 94 -1.24 -12.68 10.70
N THR A 95 -0.20 -12.36 9.92
CA THR A 95 -0.14 -11.07 9.22
C THR A 95 -1.42 -10.97 8.41
N PRO A 96 -2.26 -9.94 8.64
CA PRO A 96 -3.51 -9.80 7.90
C PRO A 96 -3.21 -9.74 6.39
N GLY A 97 -3.94 -10.53 5.62
CA GLY A 97 -3.83 -10.49 4.17
C GLY A 97 -4.39 -9.19 3.61
N TYR A 98 -3.76 -8.64 2.59
CA TYR A 98 -4.27 -7.50 1.83
C TYR A 98 -5.58 -7.88 1.13
N GLN A 99 -6.47 -6.90 1.01
CA GLN A 99 -7.62 -7.01 0.13
C GLN A 99 -7.27 -6.47 -1.25
N ILE A 100 -7.82 -7.10 -2.30
CA ILE A 100 -7.58 -6.73 -3.69
C ILE A 100 -8.93 -6.33 -4.29
N PRO A 101 -9.04 -5.13 -4.89
CA PRO A 101 -10.23 -4.76 -5.66
C PRO A 101 -10.47 -5.75 -6.80
N ALA A 102 -11.68 -6.29 -6.91
CA ALA A 102 -12.09 -7.15 -8.00
C ALA A 102 -12.03 -6.41 -9.34
N ASN A 103 -12.27 -5.10 -9.31
CA ASN A 103 -12.07 -4.18 -10.41
C ASN A 103 -11.26 -2.95 -9.92
N PRO A 104 -10.05 -2.72 -10.45
CA PRO A 104 -9.19 -1.62 -10.00
C PRO A 104 -9.70 -0.22 -10.38
N GLU A 105 -10.68 -0.11 -11.29
CA GLU A 105 -11.27 1.17 -11.69
C GLU A 105 -12.43 1.60 -10.78
N ASP A 106 -12.92 0.71 -9.91
CA ASP A 106 -14.02 0.98 -8.98
C ASP A 106 -13.55 1.74 -7.73
N TYR A 107 -14.49 2.45 -7.10
CA TYR A 107 -14.23 3.28 -5.93
C TYR A 107 -14.14 2.43 -4.64
N HIS A 108 -12.96 1.87 -4.38
CA HIS A 108 -12.62 1.10 -3.18
C HIS A 108 -11.75 1.87 -2.16
N CYS A 109 -12.27 2.99 -1.65
CA CYS A 109 -11.62 3.72 -0.55
C CYS A 109 -11.45 2.86 0.72
N ASP A 110 -12.35 1.89 0.92
CA ASP A 110 -12.35 0.89 1.97
C ASP A 110 -11.18 -0.09 1.88
N ILE A 111 -10.97 -0.72 0.72
CA ILE A 111 -9.85 -1.66 0.49
C ILE A 111 -8.51 -0.93 0.63
N ASN A 112 -8.40 0.28 0.09
CA ASN A 112 -7.18 1.08 0.25
C ASN A 112 -6.93 1.40 1.73
N SER A 113 -7.95 1.82 2.47
CA SER A 113 -7.82 2.08 3.92
C SER A 113 -7.47 0.83 4.72
N TYR A 114 -8.07 -0.32 4.37
CA TYR A 114 -7.73 -1.60 4.98
C TYR A 114 -6.25 -1.94 4.76
N ASN A 115 -5.78 -1.83 3.53
CA ASN A 115 -4.40 -2.14 3.17
C ASN A 115 -3.42 -1.18 3.86
N VAL A 116 -3.77 0.10 4.00
CA VAL A 116 -2.99 1.05 4.81
C VAL A 116 -2.93 0.60 6.28
N ALA A 117 -4.03 0.13 6.86
CA ALA A 117 -3.99 -0.39 8.24
C ALA A 117 -3.01 -1.58 8.38
N VAL A 118 -2.97 -2.47 7.38
CA VAL A 118 -1.98 -3.55 7.32
C VAL A 118 -0.56 -3.00 7.22
N ASP A 119 -0.31 -2.02 6.35
CA ASP A 119 1.01 -1.35 6.21
C ASP A 119 1.46 -0.69 7.52
N GLN A 120 0.52 -0.13 8.29
CA GLN A 120 0.76 0.48 9.61
C GLN A 120 0.89 -0.55 10.74
N GLY A 121 0.82 -1.84 10.42
CA GLY A 121 1.06 -2.94 11.36
C GLY A 121 -0.15 -3.33 12.21
N ILE A 122 -1.35 -2.89 11.87
CA ILE A 122 -2.58 -3.31 12.55
C ILE A 122 -2.77 -4.82 12.34
N GLN A 123 -2.91 -5.55 13.45
CA GLN A 123 -3.03 -7.02 13.41
C GLN A 123 -4.47 -7.48 13.17
N ASN A 124 -5.47 -6.63 13.42
CA ASN A 124 -6.88 -6.93 13.18
C ASN A 124 -7.57 -5.76 12.47
N PRO A 125 -7.24 -5.51 11.18
CA PRO A 125 -7.84 -4.42 10.40
C PRO A 125 -9.33 -4.64 10.08
N GLY A 126 -9.85 -5.85 10.29
CA GLY A 126 -11.25 -6.21 10.08
C GLY A 126 -11.40 -7.55 9.37
N THR A 127 -12.61 -8.11 9.39
CA THR A 127 -12.93 -9.42 8.79
C THR A 127 -13.97 -9.31 7.66
N TRP A 128 -14.23 -8.10 7.18
CA TRP A 128 -15.19 -7.79 6.12
C TRP A 128 -14.53 -7.82 4.74
N ASP A 129 -15.34 -7.91 3.69
CA ASP A 129 -14.92 -7.92 2.29
C ASP A 129 -15.36 -6.63 1.59
N GLY A 130 -14.40 -5.79 1.23
CA GLY A 130 -14.63 -4.51 0.53
C GLY A 130 -15.08 -4.68 -0.92
N ASN A 131 -15.03 -5.89 -1.49
CA ASN A 131 -15.65 -6.17 -2.79
C ASN A 131 -17.15 -6.46 -2.69
N ALA A 132 -17.62 -6.85 -1.50
CA ALA A 132 -19.00 -7.29 -1.28
C ALA A 132 -19.82 -6.31 -0.45
N SER A 133 -19.18 -5.43 0.31
CA SER A 133 -19.81 -4.54 1.27
C SER A 133 -19.59 -3.07 0.90
N THR A 134 -20.60 -2.23 1.07
CA THR A 134 -20.40 -0.78 1.02
C THR A 134 -19.71 -0.27 2.28
N VAL A 135 -19.16 0.95 2.24
CA VAL A 135 -18.58 1.63 3.41
C VAL A 135 -19.56 1.70 4.58
N ASP A 136 -20.81 2.09 4.33
CA ASP A 136 -21.87 2.11 5.35
C ASP A 136 -22.13 0.73 5.97
N GLN A 137 -22.16 -0.33 5.14
CA GLN A 137 -22.32 -1.71 5.63
C GLN A 137 -21.12 -2.15 6.47
N ILE A 138 -19.90 -1.79 6.06
CA ILE A 138 -18.68 -2.06 6.83
C ILE A 138 -18.79 -1.41 8.20
N TYR A 139 -19.14 -0.12 8.28
CA TYR A 139 -19.29 0.57 9.55
C TYR A 139 -20.37 -0.05 10.44
N THR A 140 -21.59 -0.16 9.92
CA THR A 140 -22.78 -0.56 10.71
C THR A 140 -22.71 -2.00 11.19
N GLN A 141 -22.07 -2.90 10.43
CA GLN A 141 -22.02 -4.33 10.78
C GLN A 141 -20.79 -4.71 11.61
N ASN A 142 -19.69 -3.96 11.51
CA ASN A 142 -18.40 -4.36 12.12
C ASN A 142 -17.96 -3.45 13.26
N TYR A 143 -18.29 -2.16 13.22
CA TYR A 143 -17.74 -1.18 14.16
C TYR A 143 -18.81 -0.55 15.03
N GLY A 144 -19.82 0.10 14.43
CA GLY A 144 -21.06 0.59 15.06
C GLY A 144 -20.93 1.51 16.29
N ASN A 145 -19.71 1.81 16.73
CA ASN A 145 -19.40 2.47 18.01
C ASN A 145 -18.25 3.47 17.83
N GLY A 146 -18.27 4.22 16.72
CA GLY A 146 -17.28 5.27 16.47
C GLY A 146 -17.43 6.48 17.40
N THR A 147 -16.42 7.34 17.42
CA THR A 147 -16.42 8.60 18.15
C THR A 147 -16.51 9.78 17.18
N GLU A 148 -17.12 10.89 17.60
CA GLU A 148 -17.26 12.11 16.77
C GLU A 148 -15.93 12.80 16.46
N LEU A 149 -14.90 12.57 17.29
CA LEU A 149 -13.55 13.10 17.11
C LEU A 149 -12.53 11.99 17.26
N PRO A 150 -11.36 12.08 16.57
CA PRO A 150 -10.29 11.13 16.79
C PRO A 150 -9.74 11.29 18.20
N GLN A 151 -9.46 10.16 18.86
CA GLN A 151 -8.93 10.16 20.23
C GLN A 151 -7.41 10.21 20.22
N ALA A 152 -6.80 11.05 21.06
CA ALA A 152 -5.35 11.20 21.08
C ALA A 152 -4.64 9.88 21.40
N GLY A 153 -3.59 9.56 20.65
CA GLY A 153 -2.85 8.30 20.74
C GLY A 153 -3.52 7.13 20.01
N THR A 154 -4.51 7.38 19.16
CA THR A 154 -5.19 6.33 18.38
C THR A 154 -4.88 6.41 16.90
N GLN A 155 -5.02 5.27 16.23
CA GLN A 155 -5.03 5.16 14.78
C GLN A 155 -6.14 4.19 14.39
N GLY A 156 -6.66 4.30 13.18
CA GLY A 156 -7.76 3.46 12.73
C GLY A 156 -8.49 4.06 11.55
N TYR A 157 -9.81 3.86 11.50
CA TYR A 157 -10.62 4.28 10.36
C TYR A 157 -11.44 5.52 10.66
N GLY A 158 -11.56 6.40 9.67
CA GLY A 158 -12.59 7.42 9.61
C GLY A 158 -13.61 7.04 8.55
N PHE A 159 -14.89 7.11 8.92
CA PHE A 159 -16.03 6.90 8.03
C PHE A 159 -16.71 8.23 7.81
N LEU A 160 -16.68 8.72 6.58
CA LEU A 160 -17.13 10.05 6.18
C LEU A 160 -18.46 9.94 5.41
N ASP A 161 -19.41 10.78 5.80
CA ASP A 161 -20.66 11.03 5.09
C ASP A 161 -20.47 12.29 4.23
N ASN A 162 -19.95 12.15 3.01
CA ASN A 162 -19.59 13.30 2.18
C ASN A 162 -20.80 14.14 1.77
N ASP A 163 -21.93 13.50 1.49
CA ASP A 163 -23.13 14.15 0.99
C ASP A 163 -24.13 14.54 2.09
N GLY A 164 -23.86 14.16 3.34
CA GLY A 164 -24.65 14.51 4.52
C GLY A 164 -25.99 13.79 4.56
N ASN A 165 -26.10 12.62 3.92
CA ASN A 165 -27.35 11.89 3.78
C ASN A 165 -27.63 10.92 4.95
N GLY A 166 -26.69 10.81 5.89
CA GLY A 166 -26.75 9.91 7.05
C GLY A 166 -26.19 8.50 6.80
N THR A 167 -25.55 8.27 5.65
CA THR A 167 -24.86 7.03 5.31
C THR A 167 -23.40 7.33 4.99
N TYR A 168 -22.51 6.41 5.34
CA TYR A 168 -21.08 6.59 5.06
C TYR A 168 -20.75 6.11 3.66
N ASP A 169 -20.18 6.99 2.85
CA ASP A 169 -19.81 6.71 1.46
C ASP A 169 -18.30 6.65 1.25
N HIS A 170 -17.52 7.10 2.23
CA HIS A 170 -16.08 7.18 2.13
C HIS A 170 -15.36 6.72 3.41
N MET A 171 -14.27 5.99 3.22
CA MET A 171 -13.44 5.45 4.29
C MET A 171 -11.99 5.90 4.10
N PHE A 172 -11.36 6.35 5.19
CA PHE A 172 -9.94 6.71 5.21
C PHE A 172 -9.26 6.11 6.44
N TYR A 173 -7.93 5.96 6.39
CA TYR A 173 -7.15 5.60 7.56
C TYR A 173 -6.56 6.85 8.21
N TYR A 174 -6.56 6.90 9.55
CA TYR A 174 -6.03 8.02 10.31
C TYR A 174 -5.03 7.58 11.38
N ASN A 175 -4.16 8.50 11.76
CA ASN A 175 -3.32 8.43 12.95
C ASN A 175 -3.35 9.79 13.67
N TYR A 176 -3.70 9.77 14.94
CA TYR A 176 -3.81 10.98 15.74
C TYR A 176 -3.01 10.88 17.04
N GLN A 177 -1.95 11.67 17.14
CA GLN A 177 -1.06 11.73 18.31
C GLN A 177 -1.47 12.81 19.32
N GLY A 178 -2.58 13.51 19.09
CA GLY A 178 -2.99 14.69 19.88
C GLY A 178 -2.71 16.01 19.15
N GLY A 179 -3.34 17.10 19.63
CA GLY A 179 -3.21 18.43 19.02
C GLY A 179 -4.43 18.81 18.16
N ASN A 180 -4.25 19.69 17.17
CA ASN A 180 -5.37 20.22 16.37
C ASN A 180 -5.52 19.55 15.00
N THR A 181 -4.62 18.63 14.65
CA THR A 181 -4.62 17.92 13.37
C THR A 181 -4.39 16.43 13.58
N TYR A 182 -4.91 15.63 12.67
CA TYR A 182 -4.65 14.20 12.56
C TYR A 182 -4.10 13.90 11.17
N HIS A 183 -3.21 12.92 11.09
CA HIS A 183 -2.64 12.47 9.83
C HIS A 183 -3.60 11.49 9.16
N VAL A 184 -3.76 11.62 7.84
CA VAL A 184 -4.76 10.91 7.05
C VAL A 184 -4.12 10.31 5.81
N TRP A 185 -4.43 9.05 5.57
CA TRP A 185 -4.22 8.36 4.31
C TRP A 185 -5.56 8.24 3.61
N ASN A 186 -5.70 8.98 2.51
CA ASN A 186 -6.97 9.14 1.81
C ASN A 186 -6.85 8.74 0.33
N SER A 187 -7.83 7.99 -0.17
CA SER A 187 -7.97 7.66 -1.58
C SER A 187 -9.44 7.46 -1.92
N PRO A 188 -9.93 7.92 -3.09
CA PRO A 188 -11.24 7.53 -3.61
C PRO A 188 -11.34 6.04 -3.97
N GLY A 189 -10.21 5.31 -4.03
CA GLY A 189 -10.17 3.86 -4.27
C GLY A 189 -9.51 3.46 -5.59
N ASN A 190 -9.76 4.23 -6.65
CA ASN A 190 -9.21 4.02 -7.99
C ASN A 190 -7.98 4.88 -8.30
N THR A 191 -7.48 5.62 -7.33
CA THR A 191 -6.23 6.39 -7.43
C THR A 191 -5.32 6.08 -6.25
N PRO A 192 -4.00 6.38 -6.36
CA PRO A 192 -3.07 6.17 -5.26
C PRO A 192 -3.50 6.89 -3.98
N VAL A 193 -3.16 6.29 -2.84
CA VAL A 193 -3.32 6.89 -1.52
C VAL A 193 -2.52 8.18 -1.43
N THR A 194 -3.15 9.22 -0.89
CA THR A 194 -2.56 10.51 -0.59
C THR A 194 -2.44 10.69 0.91
N GLU A 195 -1.33 11.27 1.35
CA GLU A 195 -1.04 11.55 2.75
C GLU A 195 -1.20 13.04 3.03
N THR A 196 -1.96 13.38 4.06
CA THR A 196 -2.24 14.77 4.40
C THR A 196 -2.65 14.92 5.87
N ASP A 197 -2.52 16.12 6.41
CA ASP A 197 -2.99 16.43 7.75
C ASP A 197 -4.34 17.17 7.67
N TRP A 198 -5.34 16.65 8.37
CA TRP A 198 -6.66 17.27 8.47
C TRP A 198 -6.87 17.87 9.86
N SER A 199 -7.65 18.95 9.92
CA SER A 199 -8.03 19.61 11.18
C SER A 199 -9.11 18.79 11.90
N ILE A 200 -8.97 18.64 13.23
CA ILE A 200 -10.04 18.05 14.08
C ILE A 200 -11.29 18.94 14.17
N HIS A 201 -11.19 20.19 13.71
CA HIS A 201 -12.30 21.15 13.62
C HIS A 201 -12.64 21.47 12.14
N GLY A 202 -12.22 20.60 11.21
CA GLY A 202 -12.55 20.72 9.80
C GLY A 202 -13.83 19.96 9.45
N THR A 203 -14.45 20.32 8.32
CA THR A 203 -15.68 19.70 7.83
C THR A 203 -15.57 18.17 7.70
N ALA A 204 -14.42 17.66 7.24
CA ALA A 204 -14.19 16.22 7.18
C ALA A 204 -14.30 15.55 8.56
N ALA A 205 -13.79 16.18 9.62
CA ALA A 205 -13.92 15.64 10.97
C ALA A 205 -15.37 15.72 11.48
N GLU A 206 -16.08 16.82 11.20
CA GLU A 206 -17.47 17.03 11.59
C GLU A 206 -18.46 16.05 10.91
N GLN A 207 -18.11 15.59 9.71
CA GLN A 207 -18.90 14.64 8.92
C GLN A 207 -18.41 13.18 9.09
N SER A 208 -17.41 12.95 9.95
CA SER A 208 -16.84 11.62 10.15
C SER A 208 -17.19 11.01 11.50
N VAL A 209 -17.16 9.69 11.55
CA VAL A 209 -16.98 8.94 12.80
C VAL A 209 -15.63 8.23 12.77
N PHE A 210 -14.96 8.23 13.91
CA PHE A 210 -13.62 7.68 14.08
C PHE A 210 -13.67 6.37 14.84
N VAL A 211 -13.03 5.34 14.32
CA VAL A 211 -12.98 4.01 14.90
C VAL A 211 -11.51 3.65 15.15
N PRO A 212 -11.04 3.76 16.41
CA PRO A 212 -9.72 3.27 16.79
C PRO A 212 -9.57 1.77 16.53
N LEU A 213 -8.43 1.38 15.97
CA LEU A 213 -8.01 -0.01 15.81
C LEU A 213 -6.87 -0.33 16.78
N ASN A 214 -6.77 -1.59 17.20
CA ASN A 214 -5.75 -2.10 18.12
C ASN A 214 -4.78 -3.04 17.41
#